data_AF-A0A0D2TB02-F1
#
_entry.id   AF-A0A0D2TB02-F1
#
_cell.length_a   1.000
_cell.length_b   1.000
_cell.length_c   1.000
_cell.angle_alpha   90.00
_cell.angle_beta   90.00
_cell.angle_gamma   90.00
#
_symmetry.space_group_name_H-M   'P 1'
#
loop_
_entity.id
_entity.type
_entity.pdbx_description
1 polymer ?
#
loop_
_entity_poly.entity_id
_entity_poly.type
_entity_poly.pdbx_seq_one_letter_code
_entity_poly.pdbx_strand_id
1 'polypeptide(L)'
;MQILHYENGQKYEPHFDYFHDKANQELGGHRIATVLMYLSDVDSGGETVFPNAEGKLSQPKDDSWSDCAKNGYAVKPRKGDALLFFSLHLDATTDSDSLHGSCPVIKGEKWSATKWIHVRSFDTAKRQSVNGDCVDENENCATWASAGECEKNPSYMIGSEDYYGYCRKSCKVCSS
;
A
#
# COMPACT_ATOMS: atom_id res chain seq x y z
N MET A 1 -3.78 3.84 8.52
CA MET A 1 -4.62 2.83 7.83
C MET A 1 -5.95 3.50 7.57
N GLN A 2 -6.47 3.41 6.36
CA GLN A 2 -7.72 4.08 5.99
C GLN A 2 -8.87 3.07 6.09
N ILE A 3 -9.96 3.44 6.77
CA ILE A 3 -11.17 2.62 6.85
C ILE A 3 -12.23 3.28 5.97
N LEU A 4 -12.92 2.48 5.16
CA LEU A 4 -14.00 2.91 4.27
C LEU A 4 -15.23 2.04 4.51
N HIS A 5 -16.39 2.69 4.53
CA HIS A 5 -17.71 2.07 4.63
C HIS A 5 -18.52 2.47 3.40
N TYR A 6 -19.10 1.48 2.72
CA TYR A 6 -19.99 1.68 1.57
C TYR A 6 -21.37 1.11 1.87
N GLU A 7 -22.37 1.98 1.78
CA GLU A 7 -23.79 1.66 1.84
C GLU A 7 -24.34 1.27 0.46
N ASN A 8 -25.63 0.94 0.39
CA ASN A 8 -26.31 0.59 -0.84
C ASN A 8 -26.10 1.64 -1.95
N GLY A 9 -25.68 1.18 -3.13
CA GLY A 9 -25.41 2.00 -4.30
C GLY A 9 -24.08 2.75 -4.27
N GLN A 10 -23.42 2.88 -3.11
CA GLN A 10 -22.14 3.57 -3.01
C GLN A 10 -21.05 2.76 -3.70
N LYS A 11 -20.16 3.47 -4.39
CA LYS A 11 -19.07 2.92 -5.22
C LYS A 11 -17.84 3.82 -5.15
N TYR A 12 -16.75 3.35 -5.73
CA TYR A 12 -15.57 4.17 -6.01
C TYR A 12 -15.17 3.96 -7.47
N GLU A 13 -15.05 5.06 -8.23
CA GLU A 13 -14.69 4.98 -9.65
C GLU A 13 -13.28 4.42 -9.84
N PRO A 14 -13.02 3.71 -10.96
CA PRO A 14 -11.68 3.21 -11.25
C PRO A 14 -10.62 4.32 -11.19
N HIS A 15 -9.54 4.06 -10.46
CA HIS A 15 -8.45 4.99 -10.21
C HIS A 15 -7.13 4.24 -10.00
N PHE A 16 -6.05 5.01 -9.90
CA PHE A 16 -4.74 4.52 -9.53
C PHE A 16 -4.42 4.92 -8.10
N ASP A 17 -3.70 4.04 -7.39
CA ASP A 17 -3.20 4.35 -6.06
C ASP A 17 -1.88 5.12 -6.10
N TYR A 18 -1.13 5.08 -7.20
CA TYR A 18 0.06 5.90 -7.38
C TYR A 18 -0.30 7.38 -7.59
N PHE A 19 0.62 8.28 -7.22
CA PHE A 19 0.39 9.72 -7.33
C PHE A 19 0.62 10.26 -8.73
N HIS A 20 -0.20 11.24 -9.13
CA HIS A 20 0.04 12.07 -10.32
C HIS A 20 0.70 13.42 -9.99
N ASP A 21 0.65 13.84 -8.72
CA ASP A 21 1.23 15.10 -8.27
C ASP A 21 2.67 14.93 -7.77
N LYS A 22 3.51 15.92 -8.08
CA LYS A 22 4.94 15.89 -7.70
C LYS A 22 5.15 15.98 -6.19
N ALA A 23 4.28 16.67 -5.45
CA ALA A 23 4.47 16.90 -4.02
C ALA A 23 4.41 15.58 -3.21
N ASN A 24 3.44 14.72 -3.50
CA ASN A 24 3.35 13.41 -2.87
C ASN A 24 4.42 12.43 -3.40
N GLN A 25 4.86 12.57 -4.65
CA GLN A 25 6.01 11.79 -5.16
C GLN A 25 7.33 12.20 -4.47
N GLU A 26 7.50 13.46 -4.11
CA GLU A 26 8.65 13.87 -3.29
C GLU A 26 8.55 13.32 -1.86
N LEU A 27 7.33 13.25 -1.31
CA LEU A 27 7.06 12.76 0.03
C LEU A 27 6.88 11.23 0.08
N GLY A 28 8.02 10.53 0.11
CA GLY A 28 8.07 9.06 0.20
C GLY A 28 7.86 8.33 -1.12
N GLY A 29 7.72 9.06 -2.24
CA GLY A 29 7.55 8.46 -3.56
C GLY A 29 6.15 7.92 -3.83
N HIS A 30 6.01 7.27 -4.98
CA HIS A 30 4.78 6.57 -5.32
C HIS A 30 4.44 5.50 -4.28
N ARG A 31 3.15 5.21 -4.15
CA ARG A 31 2.68 4.00 -3.50
C ARG A 31 3.01 2.83 -4.42
N ILE A 32 3.87 1.91 -3.96
CA ILE A 32 4.32 0.75 -4.73
C ILE A 32 3.28 -0.36 -4.69
N ALA A 33 2.60 -0.52 -3.56
CA ALA A 33 1.64 -1.60 -3.35
C ALA A 33 0.51 -1.16 -2.41
N THR A 34 -0.61 -1.85 -2.56
CA THR A 34 -1.81 -1.66 -1.76
C THR A 34 -2.24 -2.99 -1.18
N VAL A 35 -2.47 -3.01 0.14
CA VAL A 35 -3.17 -4.08 0.82
C VAL A 35 -4.57 -3.60 1.15
N LEU A 36 -5.57 -4.16 0.46
CA LEU A 36 -6.98 -3.90 0.69
C LEU A 36 -7.60 -5.07 1.45
N MET A 37 -7.98 -4.84 2.70
CA MET A 37 -8.59 -5.84 3.57
C MET A 37 -10.11 -5.69 3.59
N TYR A 38 -10.83 -6.79 3.46
CA TYR A 38 -12.28 -6.82 3.58
C TYR A 38 -12.68 -7.11 5.02
N LEU A 39 -13.41 -6.19 5.64
CA LEU A 39 -13.81 -6.25 7.05
C LEU A 39 -15.24 -6.77 7.25
N SER A 40 -16.01 -6.89 6.17
CA SER A 40 -17.34 -7.49 6.12
C SER A 40 -17.50 -8.40 4.91
N ASP A 41 -18.40 -9.36 5.03
CA ASP A 41 -18.99 -10.05 3.88
C ASP A 41 -20.03 -9.14 3.24
N VAL A 42 -20.14 -9.18 1.91
CA VAL A 42 -21.16 -8.42 1.17
C VAL A 42 -22.04 -9.40 0.41
N ASP A 43 -23.36 -9.29 0.59
CA ASP A 43 -24.32 -10.23 -0.01
C ASP A 43 -24.31 -10.15 -1.55
N SER A 44 -24.25 -8.95 -2.12
CA SER A 44 -24.18 -8.73 -3.57
C SER A 44 -23.58 -7.37 -3.92
N GLY A 45 -22.80 -7.32 -5.01
CA GLY A 45 -22.03 -6.15 -5.41
C GLY A 45 -20.77 -5.96 -4.56
N GLY A 46 -20.24 -4.73 -4.55
CA GLY A 46 -19.10 -4.37 -3.72
C GLY A 46 -17.77 -5.00 -4.14
N GLU A 47 -17.70 -5.66 -5.30
CA GLU A 47 -16.46 -6.25 -5.80
C GLU A 47 -15.37 -5.19 -6.03
N THR A 48 -14.11 -5.55 -5.77
CA THR A 48 -12.98 -4.74 -6.24
C THR A 48 -12.67 -5.17 -7.66
N VAL A 49 -12.78 -4.26 -8.64
CA VAL A 49 -12.65 -4.56 -10.07
C VAL A 49 -11.39 -3.90 -10.65
N PHE A 50 -10.71 -4.63 -11.54
CA PHE A 50 -9.53 -4.22 -12.31
C PHE A 50 -9.89 -4.25 -13.80
N PRO A 51 -10.34 -3.12 -14.40
CA PRO A 51 -10.82 -3.10 -15.78
C PRO A 51 -9.74 -3.36 -16.84
N ASN A 52 -8.48 -3.12 -16.49
CA ASN A 52 -7.34 -3.25 -17.40
C ASN A 52 -6.59 -4.58 -17.25
N ALA A 53 -6.82 -5.34 -16.17
CA ALA A 53 -6.12 -6.60 -15.93
C ALA A 53 -6.21 -7.56 -17.12
N GLU A 54 -5.07 -8.15 -17.53
CA GLU A 54 -4.99 -9.09 -18.65
C GLU A 54 -6.01 -10.24 -18.52
N GLY A 55 -6.20 -10.76 -17.31
CA GLY A 55 -7.12 -11.86 -17.01
C GLY A 55 -8.61 -11.50 -17.03
N LYS A 56 -9.01 -10.26 -17.36
CA LYS A 56 -10.41 -9.82 -17.23
C LYS A 56 -11.42 -10.67 -18.00
N LEU A 57 -11.01 -11.19 -19.16
CA LEU A 57 -11.85 -12.04 -20.03
C LEU A 57 -11.78 -13.53 -19.66
N SER A 58 -10.71 -13.96 -18.98
CA SER A 58 -10.48 -15.37 -18.64
C SER A 58 -11.06 -15.75 -17.27
N GLN A 59 -11.33 -14.77 -16.40
CA GLN A 59 -11.98 -15.03 -15.12
C GLN A 59 -13.44 -15.47 -15.34
N PRO A 60 -13.81 -16.71 -14.97
CA PRO A 60 -15.18 -17.17 -15.10
C PRO A 60 -16.10 -16.40 -14.15
N LYS A 61 -17.21 -15.89 -14.68
CA LYS A 61 -18.22 -15.16 -13.92
C LYS A 61 -19.60 -15.71 -14.23
N ASP A 62 -20.30 -16.12 -13.19
CA ASP A 62 -21.70 -16.51 -13.23
C ASP A 62 -22.62 -15.31 -12.90
N ASP A 63 -23.90 -15.60 -12.72
CA ASP A 63 -24.93 -14.60 -12.42
C ASP A 63 -24.80 -13.97 -11.02
N SER A 64 -23.91 -14.51 -10.17
CA SER A 64 -23.65 -13.94 -8.85
C SER A 64 -22.74 -12.70 -8.89
N TRP A 65 -22.16 -12.35 -10.04
CA TRP A 65 -21.31 -11.17 -10.21
C TRP A 65 -22.12 -9.96 -10.68
N SER A 66 -21.82 -8.79 -10.13
CA SER A 66 -22.42 -7.54 -10.60
C SER A 66 -22.02 -7.20 -12.03
N ASP A 67 -22.83 -6.43 -12.74
CA ASP A 67 -22.51 -5.96 -14.10
C ASP A 67 -21.23 -5.13 -14.12
N CYS A 68 -20.96 -4.37 -13.05
CA CYS A 68 -19.70 -3.67 -12.86
C CYS A 68 -18.51 -4.65 -12.84
N ALA A 69 -18.59 -5.72 -12.03
CA ALA A 69 -17.51 -6.68 -11.89
C ALA A 69 -17.24 -7.46 -13.19
N LYS A 70 -18.26 -7.66 -14.03
CA LYS A 70 -18.11 -8.31 -15.33
C LYS A 70 -17.23 -7.53 -16.31
N ASN A 71 -17.03 -6.24 -16.12
CA ASN A 71 -16.20 -5.38 -16.98
C ASN A 71 -14.69 -5.40 -16.64
N GLY A 72 -14.23 -6.29 -15.76
CA GLY A 72 -12.81 -6.39 -15.38
C GLY A 72 -12.46 -7.73 -14.74
N TYR A 73 -11.21 -7.92 -14.31
CA TYR A 73 -10.92 -8.96 -13.32
C TYR A 73 -11.41 -8.46 -11.97
N ALA A 74 -12.15 -9.25 -11.21
CA ALA A 74 -12.79 -8.76 -9.99
C ALA A 74 -12.62 -9.72 -8.81
N VAL A 75 -12.66 -9.16 -7.61
CA VAL A 75 -12.53 -9.90 -6.36
C VAL A 75 -13.74 -9.59 -5.49
N LYS A 76 -14.45 -10.63 -5.08
CA LYS A 76 -15.59 -10.49 -4.17
C LYS A 76 -15.09 -10.21 -2.74
N PRO A 77 -15.70 -9.25 -2.03
CA PRO A 77 -15.35 -8.98 -0.64
C PRO A 77 -15.82 -10.14 0.26
N ARG A 78 -14.89 -10.73 0.99
CA ARG A 78 -15.15 -11.76 2.01
C ARG A 78 -14.42 -11.37 3.28
N LYS A 79 -15.12 -11.40 4.41
CA LYS A 79 -14.56 -10.93 5.67
C LYS A 79 -13.29 -11.70 6.03
N GLY A 80 -12.22 -10.96 6.28
CA GLY A 80 -10.91 -11.51 6.66
C GLY A 80 -9.96 -11.71 5.48
N ASP A 81 -10.45 -11.72 4.23
CA ASP A 81 -9.59 -11.77 3.06
C ASP A 81 -8.89 -10.42 2.85
N ALA A 82 -7.67 -10.48 2.30
CA ALA A 82 -6.91 -9.32 1.89
C ALA A 82 -6.44 -9.47 0.44
N LEU A 83 -6.54 -8.38 -0.32
CA LEU A 83 -6.04 -8.27 -1.67
C LEU A 83 -4.76 -7.43 -1.66
N LEU A 84 -3.66 -8.03 -2.12
CA LEU A 84 -2.41 -7.33 -2.41
C LEU A 84 -2.30 -7.12 -3.92
N PHE A 85 -2.06 -5.89 -4.34
CA PHE A 85 -1.73 -5.56 -5.72
C PHE A 85 -0.67 -4.46 -5.78
N PHE A 86 0.07 -4.42 -6.88
CA PHE A 86 1.15 -3.47 -7.10
C PHE A 86 0.69 -2.37 -8.03
N SER A 87 1.09 -1.14 -7.71
CA SER A 87 0.82 0.07 -8.51
C SER A 87 1.97 0.41 -9.43
N LEU A 88 3.13 -0.24 -9.27
CA LEU A 88 4.34 -0.02 -10.04
C LEU A 88 4.89 -1.36 -10.54
N HIS A 89 5.55 -1.33 -11.69
CA HIS A 89 6.38 -2.43 -12.18
C HIS A 89 7.70 -2.53 -11.40
N LEU A 90 8.45 -3.61 -11.63
CA LEU A 90 9.73 -3.88 -10.96
C LEU A 90 10.81 -2.83 -11.26
N ASP A 91 10.68 -2.10 -12.38
CA ASP A 91 11.55 -0.99 -12.77
C ASP A 91 11.09 0.37 -12.19
N ALA A 92 10.12 0.35 -11.26
CA ALA A 92 9.50 1.50 -10.62
C ALA A 92 8.69 2.42 -11.55
N THR A 93 8.40 2.00 -12.79
CA THR A 93 7.42 2.70 -13.64
C THR A 93 5.99 2.39 -13.21
N THR A 94 5.06 3.32 -13.46
CA THR A 94 3.64 3.17 -13.09
C THR A 94 2.95 2.08 -13.89
N ASP A 95 2.17 1.24 -13.24
CA ASP A 95 1.45 0.14 -13.88
C ASP A 95 0.02 0.55 -14.25
N SER A 96 -0.28 0.65 -15.55
CA SER A 96 -1.62 1.01 -16.04
C SER A 96 -2.68 -0.08 -15.80
N ASP A 97 -2.24 -1.33 -15.57
CA ASP A 97 -3.14 -2.46 -15.31
C ASP A 97 -3.59 -2.50 -13.86
N SER A 98 -2.95 -1.71 -12.99
CA SER A 98 -3.36 -1.50 -11.60
C SER A 98 -4.59 -0.58 -11.45
N LEU A 99 -5.20 -0.13 -12.55
CA LEU A 99 -6.44 0.64 -12.53
C LEU A 99 -7.51 -0.20 -11.83
N HIS A 100 -8.07 0.31 -10.74
CA HIS A 100 -9.02 -0.45 -9.93
C HIS A 100 -10.11 0.43 -9.32
N GLY A 101 -11.26 -0.16 -9.05
CA GLY A 101 -12.40 0.52 -8.44
C GLY A 101 -13.18 -0.39 -7.50
N SER A 102 -14.12 0.20 -6.76
CA SER A 102 -15.09 -0.56 -5.96
C SER A 102 -16.44 -0.50 -6.64
N CYS A 103 -16.94 -1.65 -7.09
CA CYS A 103 -18.27 -1.77 -7.66
C CYS A 103 -19.35 -1.35 -6.64
N PRO A 104 -20.54 -0.90 -7.11
CA PRO A 104 -21.65 -0.55 -6.23
C PRO A 104 -22.02 -1.70 -5.30
N VAL A 105 -22.25 -1.41 -4.01
CA VAL A 105 -22.90 -2.38 -3.11
C VAL A 105 -24.37 -2.50 -3.50
N ILE A 106 -24.85 -3.70 -3.82
CA ILE A 106 -26.25 -3.94 -4.21
C ILE A 106 -27.07 -4.42 -3.01
N LYS A 107 -26.48 -5.27 -2.16
CA LYS A 107 -27.11 -5.78 -0.94
C LYS A 107 -26.05 -6.00 0.16
N GLY A 108 -26.40 -5.62 1.38
CA GLY A 108 -25.48 -5.63 2.54
C GLY A 108 -24.72 -4.31 2.66
N GLU A 109 -23.57 -4.36 3.33
CA GLU A 109 -22.67 -3.23 3.57
C GLU A 109 -21.22 -3.67 3.40
N LYS A 110 -20.39 -2.83 2.76
CA LYS A 110 -18.96 -3.12 2.57
C LYS A 110 -18.13 -2.28 3.53
N TRP A 111 -17.41 -2.94 4.42
CA TRP A 111 -16.35 -2.35 5.23
C TRP A 111 -15.00 -2.82 4.70
N SER A 112 -14.07 -1.88 4.52
CA SER A 112 -12.72 -2.18 4.05
C SER A 112 -11.67 -1.36 4.76
N ALA A 113 -10.46 -1.91 4.87
CA ALA A 113 -9.28 -1.21 5.35
C ALA A 113 -8.19 -1.22 4.27
N THR A 114 -7.71 -0.04 3.89
CA THR A 114 -6.63 0.12 2.91
C THR A 114 -5.34 0.51 3.63
N LYS A 115 -4.27 -0.22 3.30
CA LYS A 115 -2.90 0.12 3.69
C LYS A 115 -2.07 0.28 2.42
N TRP A 116 -1.69 1.53 2.15
CA TRP A 116 -0.73 1.85 1.11
C TRP A 116 0.70 1.70 1.62
N ILE A 117 1.56 1.16 0.76
CA ILE A 117 2.98 0.99 0.98
C ILE A 117 3.69 1.91 -0.02
N HIS A 118 4.50 2.84 0.49
CA HIS A 118 5.27 3.77 -0.33
C HIS A 118 6.66 3.18 -0.65
N VAL A 119 7.26 3.62 -1.77
CA VAL A 119 8.64 3.21 -2.14
C VAL A 119 9.68 3.64 -1.10
N ARG A 120 9.42 4.73 -0.37
CA ARG A 120 10.27 5.26 0.70
C ARG A 120 9.40 5.71 1.88
N SER A 121 10.03 5.97 3.01
CA SER A 121 9.34 6.58 4.15
C SER A 121 8.74 7.93 3.74
N PHE A 122 7.46 8.12 4.02
CA PHE A 122 6.73 9.37 3.83
C PHE A 122 6.44 10.07 5.17
N ASP A 123 6.91 9.51 6.29
CA ASP A 123 6.87 10.19 7.56
C ASP A 123 7.68 11.48 7.41
N THR A 124 7.01 12.62 7.52
CA THR A 124 7.50 13.99 7.27
C THR A 124 8.65 14.43 8.17
N ALA A 125 9.18 13.54 9.01
CA ALA A 125 10.52 13.73 9.53
C ALA A 125 11.50 13.58 8.35
N LYS A 126 11.70 14.69 7.62
CA LYS A 126 13.07 15.11 7.32
C LYS A 126 13.79 15.03 8.66
N ARG A 127 14.39 13.88 8.98
CA ARG A 127 15.39 13.77 10.03
C ARG A 127 16.63 14.46 9.51
N GLN A 128 16.54 15.77 9.30
CA GLN A 128 17.61 16.61 9.77
C GLN A 128 17.49 16.43 11.28
N SER A 129 18.37 15.61 11.86
CA SER A 129 18.53 15.63 13.31
C SER A 129 18.55 17.10 13.69
N VAL A 130 17.58 17.53 14.48
CA VAL A 130 17.38 18.96 14.80
C VAL A 130 18.65 19.52 15.46
N ASN A 131 19.58 18.66 15.89
CA ASN A 131 20.91 18.98 16.42
C ASN A 131 22.11 18.18 15.85
N GLY A 132 21.94 17.30 14.85
CA GLY A 132 23.02 16.37 14.45
C GLY A 132 23.27 15.19 15.42
N ASP A 133 22.48 15.05 16.48
CA ASP A 133 22.61 13.99 17.48
C ASP A 133 22.43 12.58 16.89
N CYS A 134 23.38 11.71 17.18
CA CYS A 134 23.40 10.30 16.79
C CYS A 134 22.65 9.45 17.83
N VAL A 135 21.39 9.09 17.54
CA VAL A 135 20.54 8.30 18.44
C VAL A 135 19.97 7.07 17.76
N ASP A 136 19.65 6.05 18.56
CA ASP A 136 18.80 4.94 18.13
C ASP A 136 17.34 5.27 18.45
N GLU A 137 16.46 5.08 17.48
CA GLU A 137 15.04 5.45 17.56
C GLU A 137 14.12 4.24 17.72
N ASN A 138 14.71 3.05 17.87
CA ASN A 138 14.00 1.84 18.24
C ASN A 138 14.76 1.10 19.34
N GLU A 139 14.04 0.63 20.35
CA GLU A 139 14.60 -0.17 21.44
C GLU A 139 15.31 -1.46 20.96
N ASN A 140 14.92 -1.97 19.79
CA ASN A 140 15.50 -3.17 19.19
C ASN A 140 16.74 -2.92 18.34
N CYS A 141 17.18 -1.67 18.16
CA CYS A 141 18.31 -1.33 17.29
C CYS A 141 19.59 -2.10 17.64
N ALA A 142 19.91 -2.25 18.93
CA ALA A 142 21.08 -3.00 19.37
C ALA A 142 20.98 -4.50 19.02
N THR A 143 19.79 -5.07 19.19
CA THR A 143 19.49 -6.47 18.85
C THR A 143 19.61 -6.71 17.35
N TRP A 144 19.01 -5.84 16.54
CA TRP A 144 19.07 -5.92 15.07
C TRP A 144 20.48 -5.72 14.54
N ALA A 145 21.22 -4.74 15.09
CA ALA A 145 22.63 -4.54 14.74
C ALA A 145 23.47 -5.80 15.04
N SER A 146 23.26 -6.42 16.21
CA SER A 146 23.91 -7.68 16.58
C SER A 146 23.52 -8.86 15.68
N ALA A 147 22.34 -8.81 15.06
CA ALA A 147 21.86 -9.79 14.09
C ALA A 147 22.35 -9.54 12.64
N GLY A 148 23.15 -8.49 12.42
CA GLY A 148 23.71 -8.12 11.12
C GLY A 148 22.79 -7.26 10.25
N GLU A 149 21.74 -6.65 10.82
CA GLU A 149 20.79 -5.84 10.03
C GLU A 149 21.42 -4.56 9.47
N CYS A 150 22.53 -4.08 10.04
CA CYS A 150 23.26 -2.94 9.47
C CYS A 150 23.74 -3.20 8.04
N GLU A 151 24.04 -4.45 7.69
CA GLU A 151 24.44 -4.87 6.34
C GLU A 151 23.26 -5.37 5.51
N LYS A 152 22.31 -6.08 6.13
CA LYS A 152 21.15 -6.67 5.43
C LYS A 152 20.06 -5.65 5.12
N ASN A 153 19.90 -4.64 5.96
CA ASN A 153 18.90 -3.59 5.86
C ASN A 153 19.51 -2.19 6.12
N PRO A 154 20.52 -1.79 5.32
CA PRO A 154 21.27 -0.56 5.54
C PRO A 154 20.38 0.68 5.41
N SER A 155 19.36 0.64 4.54
CA SER A 155 18.39 1.71 4.36
C SER A 155 17.67 2.05 5.67
N TYR A 156 17.11 1.06 6.36
CA TYR A 156 16.44 1.31 7.64
C TYR A 156 17.44 1.63 8.75
N MET A 157 18.53 0.87 8.83
CA MET A 157 19.43 0.92 9.97
C MET A 157 20.35 2.15 9.94
N ILE A 158 20.96 2.44 8.80
CA ILE A 158 21.98 3.48 8.59
C ILE A 158 21.41 4.70 7.87
N GLY A 159 20.59 4.48 6.85
CA GLY A 159 20.06 5.52 5.96
C GLY A 159 20.88 5.68 4.68
N SER A 160 20.74 6.84 4.04
CA SER A 160 21.47 7.24 2.83
C SER A 160 21.93 8.70 2.94
N GLU A 161 22.48 9.27 1.86
CA GLU A 161 22.84 10.70 1.82
C GLU A 161 21.64 11.62 2.06
N ASP A 162 20.44 11.21 1.62
CA ASP A 162 19.24 12.04 1.68
C ASP A 162 18.43 11.87 2.97
N TYR A 163 18.73 10.86 3.79
CA TYR A 163 18.00 10.60 5.04
C TYR A 163 18.79 9.75 6.03
N TYR A 164 18.58 9.98 7.33
CA TYR A 164 19.19 9.19 8.38
C TYR A 164 18.36 7.95 8.76
N GLY A 165 19.02 6.81 8.88
CA GLY A 165 18.44 5.58 9.39
C GLY A 165 18.10 5.65 10.89
N TYR A 166 17.35 4.67 11.35
CA TYR A 166 16.75 4.62 12.68
C TYR A 166 17.70 4.06 13.76
N CYS A 167 18.77 3.37 13.36
CA CYS A 167 19.64 2.61 14.26
C CYS A 167 21.12 2.96 14.07
N ARG A 168 21.39 4.22 13.72
CA ARG A 168 22.73 4.69 13.33
C ARG A 168 23.77 4.55 14.45
N LYS A 169 23.34 4.75 15.71
CA LYS A 169 24.22 4.59 16.87
C LYS A 169 24.57 3.12 17.09
N SER A 170 23.58 2.22 17.05
CA SER A 170 23.81 0.78 17.13
C SER A 170 24.66 0.24 15.97
N CYS A 171 24.52 0.80 14.76
CA CYS A 171 25.37 0.48 13.61
C CYS A 171 26.73 1.20 13.62
N LYS A 172 27.03 1.99 14.65
CA LYS A 172 28.32 2.68 14.82
C LYS A 172 28.71 3.58 13.64
N VAL A 173 27.73 4.10 12.90
CA VAL A 173 27.98 5.03 11.78
C VAL A 173 28.09 6.49 12.24
N CYS A 174 27.81 6.75 13.51
CA CYS A 174 28.08 8.01 14.18
C CYS A 174 28.33 7.75 15.67
N SER A 175 28.92 8.73 16.34
CA SER A 175 29.18 8.74 17.78
C SER A 175 28.61 10.04 18.35
N SER A 176 27.84 9.92 19.44
CA SER A 176 27.31 11.05 20.20
C SER A 176 28.43 11.93 20.74
#